data_AF-A0A955M6X4-F1
#
_entry.id   AF-A0A955M6X4-F1
#
_cell.length_a   1.000
_cell.length_b   1.000
_cell.length_c   1.000
_cell.angle_alpha   90.00
_cell.angle_beta   90.00
_cell.angle_gamma   90.00
#
_symmetry.space_group_name_H-M   'P 1'
#
loop_
_entity.id
_entity.type
_entity.pdbx_description
1 polymer ?
#
loop_
_entity_poly.entity_id
_entity_poly.type
_entity_poly.pdbx_seq_one_letter_code
_entity_poly.pdbx_strand_id
1 'polypeptide(L)'
;GLLIMGFFMIGFRGETFSQMLKTFRYMVTSRLSLAVMHTVTPFEGTELFEESRGDASGPEQDFDMDTYHRSYTGLSPVPDWQIALGKQISYILFYGHPIRAIKLIRRYPNKANLPRKAWQCVKRTIHLLRPKRGRTLGQFQAPESRVPQAKLSSLPQ
;
A
#
# COMPACT_ATOMS: atom_id res chain seq x y z
N GLY A 1 -22.70 -6.67 -20.01
CA GLY A 1 -22.23 -6.76 -18.62
C GLY A 1 -21.15 -5.72 -18.39
N LEU A 2 -21.18 -5.02 -17.26
CA LEU A 2 -20.29 -3.89 -16.97
C LEU A 2 -18.90 -4.33 -16.48
N LEU A 3 -17.89 -3.48 -16.71
CA LEU A 3 -16.60 -3.59 -16.04
C LEU A 3 -16.72 -2.90 -14.68
N ILE A 4 -16.55 -3.66 -13.60
CA ILE A 4 -16.68 -3.16 -12.23
C ILE A 4 -15.29 -3.17 -11.59
N MET A 5 -14.89 -2.02 -11.06
CA MET A 5 -13.65 -1.87 -10.30
C MET A 5 -13.98 -1.80 -8.81
N GLY A 6 -13.37 -2.69 -8.02
CA GLY A 6 -13.39 -2.56 -6.57
C GLY A 6 -12.22 -1.72 -6.09
N PHE A 7 -12.52 -0.82 -5.16
CA PHE A 7 -11.55 0.00 -4.46
C PHE A 7 -11.44 -0.51 -3.02
N PHE A 8 -10.23 -0.88 -2.61
CA PHE A 8 -9.95 -1.41 -1.29
C PHE A 8 -8.95 -0.52 -0.57
N MET A 9 -9.20 -0.29 0.72
CA MET A 9 -8.30 0.43 1.61
C MET A 9 -7.84 -0.50 2.71
N ILE A 10 -6.57 -0.39 3.09
CA ILE A 10 -5.94 -1.15 4.17
C ILE A 10 -4.94 -0.25 4.91
N GLY A 11 -4.55 -0.64 6.10
CA GLY A 11 -3.59 0.10 6.91
C GLY A 11 -4.26 1.18 7.76
N PHE A 12 -5.53 0.99 8.13
CA PHE A 12 -6.19 1.87 9.09
C PHE A 12 -5.56 1.72 10.49
N ARG A 13 -5.71 2.76 11.31
CA ARG A 13 -5.30 2.75 12.72
C ARG A 13 -5.99 1.61 13.46
N GLY A 14 -5.20 0.79 14.16
CA GLY A 14 -5.71 -0.39 14.88
C GLY A 14 -6.13 -1.58 14.00
N GLU A 15 -6.02 -1.48 12.67
CA GLU A 15 -6.31 -2.61 11.79
C GLU A 15 -5.25 -3.70 11.97
N THR A 16 -5.69 -4.91 12.28
CA THR A 16 -4.82 -6.08 12.46
C THR A 16 -4.58 -6.80 11.13
N PHE A 17 -3.47 -7.55 11.04
CA PHE A 17 -3.18 -8.36 9.86
C PHE A 17 -4.29 -9.38 9.55
N SER A 18 -4.98 -9.90 10.57
CA SER A 18 -6.11 -10.81 10.41
C SER A 18 -7.31 -10.17 9.70
N GLN A 19 -7.57 -8.88 9.95
CA GLN A 19 -8.63 -8.11 9.29
C GLN A 19 -8.22 -7.81 7.85
N MET A 20 -6.97 -7.39 7.62
CA MET A 20 -6.43 -7.20 6.27
C MET A 20 -6.53 -8.49 5.43
N LEU A 21 -6.27 -9.65 6.03
CA LEU A 21 -6.39 -10.94 5.36
C LEU A 21 -7.82 -11.25 4.91
N LYS A 22 -8.85 -10.81 5.67
CA LYS A 22 -10.25 -10.90 5.24
C LYS A 22 -10.51 -10.03 4.02
N THR A 23 -9.98 -8.80 4.00
CA THR A 23 -10.06 -7.89 2.85
C THR A 23 -9.37 -8.49 1.62
N PHE A 24 -8.16 -9.02 1.77
CA PHE A 24 -7.42 -9.72 0.73
C PHE A 24 -8.20 -10.90 0.17
N ARG A 25 -8.72 -11.76 1.05
CA ARG A 25 -9.53 -12.92 0.67
C ARG A 25 -10.77 -12.50 -0.09
N TYR A 26 -11.49 -11.49 0.40
CA TYR A 26 -12.69 -10.97 -0.26
C TYR A 26 -12.37 -10.41 -1.65
N MET A 27 -11.31 -9.61 -1.78
CA MET A 27 -10.87 -9.12 -3.09
C MET A 27 -10.64 -10.29 -4.05
N VAL A 28 -9.85 -11.30 -3.64
CA VAL A 28 -9.48 -12.46 -4.46
C VAL A 28 -10.68 -13.32 -4.88
N THR A 29 -11.72 -13.44 -4.05
CA THR A 29 -12.90 -14.27 -4.34
C THR A 29 -14.06 -13.48 -4.98
N SER A 30 -14.01 -12.15 -4.96
CA SER A 30 -15.06 -11.30 -5.51
C SER A 30 -15.30 -11.50 -7.02
N ARG A 31 -16.49 -11.14 -7.50
CA ARG A 31 -16.86 -11.16 -8.93
C ARG A 31 -16.44 -9.88 -9.68
N LEU A 32 -15.55 -9.07 -9.08
CA LEU A 32 -15.06 -7.83 -9.67
C LEU A 32 -14.26 -8.08 -10.95
N SER A 33 -14.29 -7.10 -11.86
CA SER A 33 -13.50 -7.14 -13.10
C SER A 33 -12.08 -6.61 -12.89
N LEU A 34 -11.98 -5.57 -12.06
CA LEU A 34 -10.73 -4.91 -11.68
C LEU A 34 -10.73 -4.69 -10.17
N ALA A 35 -9.54 -4.64 -9.58
CA ALA A 35 -9.38 -4.32 -8.18
C ALA A 35 -8.14 -3.46 -7.98
N VAL A 36 -8.26 -2.46 -7.12
CA VAL A 36 -7.15 -1.62 -6.68
C VAL A 36 -7.16 -1.53 -5.17
N MET A 37 -5.97 -1.52 -4.58
CA MET A 37 -5.74 -1.53 -3.15
C MET A 37 -4.77 -0.43 -2.75
N HIS A 38 -5.27 0.50 -1.94
CA HIS A 38 -4.52 1.63 -1.41
C HIS A 38 -4.22 1.42 0.06
N THR A 39 -3.02 1.82 0.46
CA THR A 39 -2.72 1.97 1.88
C THR A 39 -3.23 3.34 2.31
N VAL A 40 -3.87 3.43 3.46
CA VAL A 40 -4.42 4.68 3.98
C VAL A 40 -3.28 5.67 4.19
N THR A 41 -3.43 6.86 3.60
CA THR A 41 -2.51 7.98 3.78
C THR A 41 -3.26 9.10 4.50
N PRO A 42 -2.79 9.57 5.67
CA PRO A 42 -3.39 10.69 6.36
C PRO A 42 -2.98 11.98 5.64
N PHE A 43 -3.93 12.67 5.02
CA PHE A 43 -3.68 13.94 4.34
C PHE A 43 -3.88 15.11 5.30
N GLU A 44 -3.02 16.13 5.19
CA GLU A 44 -3.14 17.36 5.99
C GLU A 44 -4.55 17.95 5.87
N GLY A 45 -5.11 18.39 7.01
CA GLY A 45 -6.48 18.89 7.09
C GLY A 45 -7.58 17.81 7.16
N THR A 46 -7.23 16.52 7.20
CA THR A 46 -8.19 15.44 7.51
C THR A 46 -8.18 15.12 9.01
N GLU A 47 -9.31 14.65 9.54
CA GLU A 47 -9.43 14.18 10.93
C GLU A 47 -8.40 13.08 11.23
N LEU A 48 -8.18 12.17 10.27
CA LEU A 48 -7.19 11.11 10.37
C LEU A 48 -5.75 11.64 10.52
N PHE A 49 -5.45 12.78 9.91
CA PHE A 49 -4.15 13.42 10.06
C PHE A 49 -3.97 13.99 11.47
N GLU A 50 -4.98 14.69 12.00
CA GLU A 50 -4.94 15.20 13.37
C GLU A 50 -4.81 14.07 14.40
N GLU A 51 -5.49 12.94 14.20
CA GLU A 51 -5.35 11.74 15.03
C GLU A 51 -3.96 11.10 14.95
N SER A 52 -3.28 11.23 13.81
CA SER A 52 -1.95 10.65 13.57
C SER A 52 -0.78 11.58 13.95
N ARG A 53 -1.06 12.85 14.26
CA ARG A 53 -0.07 13.93 14.48
C ARG A 53 0.87 13.70 15.67
N GLY A 54 0.53 12.78 16.57
CA GLY A 54 1.34 12.39 17.73
C GLY A 54 2.16 11.11 17.55
N ASP A 55 1.95 10.37 16.46
CA ASP A 55 2.74 9.18 16.17
C ASP A 55 4.06 9.64 15.52
N ALA A 56 5.21 9.15 16.03
CA ALA A 56 6.57 9.59 15.66
C ALA A 56 6.96 9.35 14.17
N SER A 57 5.99 9.02 13.32
CA SER A 57 6.09 8.75 11.89
C SER A 57 5.42 9.84 11.04
N GLY A 58 5.19 11.03 11.62
CA GLY A 58 4.56 12.16 10.92
C GLY A 58 5.23 12.51 9.58
N PRO A 59 4.47 13.00 8.59
CA PRO A 59 4.91 13.05 7.20
C PRO A 59 6.02 14.09 7.01
N GLU A 60 7.21 13.60 6.69
CA GLU A 60 8.16 14.43 5.96
C GLU A 60 7.57 14.65 4.56
N GLN A 61 7.24 15.91 4.30
CA GLN A 61 6.47 16.41 3.18
C GLN A 61 7.18 16.12 1.85
N ASP A 62 6.75 15.08 1.13
CA ASP A 62 7.00 14.99 -0.31
C ASP A 62 5.89 14.19 -0.99
N PHE A 63 4.76 14.86 -1.22
CA PHE A 63 3.61 14.34 -1.95
C PHE A 63 3.85 14.40 -3.47
N ASP A 64 4.89 13.71 -3.97
CA ASP A 64 5.01 13.46 -5.41
C ASP A 64 3.94 12.45 -5.86
N MET A 65 3.58 12.43 -7.15
CA MET A 65 2.61 11.47 -7.71
C MET A 65 3.04 10.00 -7.52
N ASP A 66 4.35 9.77 -7.36
CA ASP A 66 4.93 8.48 -7.00
C ASP A 66 4.67 8.12 -5.51
N THR A 67 4.42 9.11 -4.65
CA THR A 67 4.10 8.97 -3.23
C THR A 67 2.66 8.50 -3.00
N TYR A 68 1.72 8.75 -3.92
CA TYR A 68 0.36 8.18 -3.85
C TYR A 68 0.37 6.62 -3.85
N HIS A 69 1.45 6.03 -4.38
CA HIS A 69 1.69 4.59 -4.34
C HIS A 69 2.75 4.17 -3.31
N ARG A 70 3.51 5.11 -2.73
CA ARG A 70 4.37 4.85 -1.56
C ARG A 70 3.53 4.93 -0.31
N SER A 71 3.16 3.75 0.17
CA SER A 71 2.39 3.54 1.39
C SER A 71 2.98 4.33 2.55
N TYR A 72 2.16 5.15 3.22
CA TYR A 72 2.42 5.58 4.59
C TYR A 72 2.29 4.35 5.50
N THR A 73 3.21 4.21 6.43
CA THR A 73 3.48 2.96 7.14
C THR A 73 3.35 3.06 8.66
N GLY A 74 3.16 4.27 9.19
CA GLY A 74 3.09 4.51 10.64
C GLY A 74 1.71 4.35 11.27
N LEU A 75 0.63 4.21 10.49
CA LEU A 75 -0.75 4.21 11.01
C LEU A 75 -1.18 2.85 11.59
N SER A 76 -0.76 1.76 10.95
CA SER A 76 -1.13 0.40 11.36
C SER A 76 -0.03 -0.22 12.22
N PRO A 77 -0.38 -1.00 13.26
CA PRO A 77 0.62 -1.77 14.03
C PRO A 77 1.25 -2.92 13.22
N VAL A 78 0.77 -3.17 12.01
CA VAL A 78 1.25 -4.25 11.14
C VAL A 78 2.51 -3.81 10.40
N PRO A 79 3.60 -4.61 10.43
CA PRO A 79 4.82 -4.29 9.69
C PRO A 79 4.60 -4.17 8.18
N ASP A 80 5.25 -3.19 7.56
CA ASP A 80 5.10 -2.84 6.13
C ASP A 80 5.32 -3.99 5.19
N TRP A 81 6.29 -4.85 5.51
CA TRP A 81 6.61 -6.01 4.70
C TRP A 81 5.44 -7.00 4.64
N GLN A 82 4.65 -7.14 5.71
CA GLN A 82 3.46 -7.99 5.73
C GLN A 82 2.35 -7.41 4.86
N ILE A 83 2.14 -6.09 4.96
CA ILE A 83 1.16 -5.37 4.14
C ILE A 83 1.54 -5.48 2.66
N ALA A 84 2.80 -5.21 2.32
CA ALA A 84 3.31 -5.27 0.95
C ALA A 84 3.20 -6.70 0.38
N LEU A 85 3.61 -7.72 1.14
CA LEU A 85 3.52 -9.12 0.73
C LEU A 85 2.05 -9.54 0.53
N GLY A 86 1.17 -9.19 1.46
CA GLY A 86 -0.26 -9.45 1.38
C GLY A 86 -0.90 -8.83 0.13
N LYS A 87 -0.62 -7.55 -0.16
CA LYS A 87 -1.04 -6.88 -1.39
C LYS A 87 -0.55 -7.61 -2.64
N GLN A 88 0.74 -7.94 -2.69
CA GLN A 88 1.36 -8.61 -3.85
C GLN A 88 0.73 -9.97 -4.13
N ILE A 89 0.62 -10.83 -3.11
CA ILE A 89 0.01 -12.16 -3.24
C ILE A 89 -1.44 -12.01 -3.72
N SER A 90 -2.18 -11.09 -3.11
CA SER A 90 -3.60 -10.88 -3.45
C SER A 90 -3.79 -10.39 -4.89
N TYR A 91 -2.91 -9.51 -5.38
CA TYR A 91 -2.93 -9.10 -6.78
C TYR A 91 -2.61 -10.24 -7.74
N ILE A 92 -1.59 -11.06 -7.41
CA ILE A 92 -1.21 -12.23 -8.20
C ILE A 92 -2.41 -13.19 -8.29
N LEU A 93 -3.05 -13.50 -7.17
CA LEU A 93 -4.22 -14.40 -7.14
C LEU A 93 -5.44 -13.80 -7.85
N PHE A 94 -5.69 -12.49 -7.71
CA PHE A 94 -6.83 -11.84 -8.33
C PHE A 94 -6.71 -11.80 -9.86
N TYR A 95 -5.58 -11.29 -10.37
CA TYR A 95 -5.34 -11.13 -11.81
C TYR A 95 -4.88 -12.42 -12.50
N GLY A 96 -4.32 -13.37 -11.75
CA GLY A 96 -3.96 -14.69 -12.25
C GLY A 96 -5.15 -15.61 -12.51
N HIS A 97 -6.35 -15.25 -12.05
CA HIS A 97 -7.54 -16.08 -12.24
C HIS A 97 -7.94 -16.15 -13.73
N PRO A 98 -7.90 -17.33 -14.39
CA PRO A 98 -8.00 -17.44 -15.85
C PRO A 98 -9.34 -16.92 -16.38
N ILE A 99 -10.44 -17.22 -15.68
CA ILE A 99 -11.77 -16.74 -16.06
C ILE A 99 -11.86 -15.20 -16.01
N ARG A 100 -11.19 -14.54 -15.05
CA ARG A 100 -11.18 -13.08 -14.96
C ARG A 100 -10.36 -12.48 -16.09
N ALA A 101 -9.17 -13.03 -16.36
CA ALA A 101 -8.33 -12.60 -17.46
C ALA A 101 -9.07 -12.69 -18.80
N ILE A 102 -9.73 -13.83 -19.10
CA ILE A 102 -10.51 -14.00 -20.33
C ILE A 102 -11.65 -12.99 -20.42
N LYS A 103 -12.39 -12.76 -19.33
CA LYS A 103 -13.47 -11.76 -19.30
C LYS A 103 -12.96 -10.34 -19.53
N LEU A 104 -11.82 -10.00 -18.92
CA LEU A 104 -11.19 -8.69 -19.06
C LEU A 104 -10.71 -8.46 -20.51
N ILE A 105 -10.01 -9.43 -21.08
CA ILE A 105 -9.51 -9.37 -22.47
C ILE A 105 -10.66 -9.24 -23.47
N ARG A 106 -11.72 -10.05 -23.32
CA ARG A 106 -12.88 -10.01 -24.22
C ARG A 106 -13.61 -8.67 -24.22
N ARG A 107 -13.59 -7.96 -23.09
CA ARG A 107 -14.29 -6.68 -22.91
C ARG A 107 -13.42 -5.45 -23.10
N TYR A 108 -12.10 -5.63 -23.21
CA TYR A 108 -11.19 -4.52 -23.35
C TYR A 108 -11.39 -3.85 -24.72
N PRO A 109 -11.65 -2.53 -24.77
CA PRO A 109 -12.07 -1.85 -26.00
C PRO A 109 -10.97 -1.82 -27.08
N ASN A 110 -9.69 -1.79 -26.67
CA ASN A 110 -8.56 -1.69 -27.61
C ASN A 110 -7.71 -2.97 -27.60
N LYS A 111 -8.09 -3.93 -28.45
CA LYS A 111 -7.43 -5.24 -28.56
C LYS A 111 -6.00 -5.16 -29.14
N ALA A 112 -5.66 -4.12 -29.88
CA ALA A 112 -4.32 -3.96 -30.45
C ALA A 112 -3.24 -3.76 -29.37
N ASN A 113 -3.60 -3.17 -28.22
CA ASN A 113 -2.68 -2.89 -27.13
C ASN A 113 -2.61 -4.00 -26.05
N LEU A 114 -3.46 -5.01 -26.15
CA LEU A 114 -3.54 -6.14 -25.23
C LEU A 114 -2.24 -6.96 -25.13
N PRO A 115 -1.58 -7.37 -26.23
CA PRO A 115 -0.35 -8.16 -26.13
C PRO A 115 0.77 -7.38 -25.42
N ARG A 116 0.91 -6.08 -25.71
CA ARG A 116 1.89 -5.20 -25.04
C ARG A 116 1.61 -5.08 -23.54
N LYS A 117 0.34 -4.89 -23.15
CA LYS A 117 -0.06 -4.76 -21.73
C LYS A 117 0.02 -6.10 -20.98
N ALA A 118 -0.35 -7.21 -21.62
CA ALA A 118 -0.19 -8.55 -21.07
C ALA A 118 1.29 -8.86 -20.83
N TRP A 119 2.17 -8.52 -21.79
CA TRP A 119 3.62 -8.64 -21.63
C TRP A 119 4.17 -7.79 -20.49
N GLN A 120 3.68 -6.56 -20.31
CA GLN A 120 4.05 -5.72 -19.17
C GLN A 120 3.59 -6.33 -17.84
N CYS A 121 2.40 -6.94 -17.81
CA CYS A 121 1.86 -7.61 -16.64
C CYS A 121 2.72 -8.83 -16.27
N VAL A 122 3.06 -9.69 -17.25
CA VAL A 122 3.96 -10.84 -17.07
C VAL A 122 5.34 -10.38 -16.61
N LYS A 123 5.94 -9.38 -17.26
CA LYS A 123 7.24 -8.81 -16.84
C LYS A 123 7.20 -8.28 -15.42
N ARG A 124 6.14 -7.57 -15.02
CA ARG A 124 5.97 -7.08 -13.65
C ARG A 124 5.82 -8.24 -12.66
N THR A 125 4.99 -9.24 -12.96
CA THR A 125 4.83 -10.42 -12.10
C THR A 125 6.16 -11.18 -11.94
N ILE A 126 6.91 -11.39 -13.03
CA ILE A 126 8.24 -12.02 -12.96
C ILE A 126 9.24 -11.14 -12.20
N HIS A 127 9.20 -9.82 -12.37
CA HIS A 127 10.04 -8.89 -11.61
C HIS A 127 9.67 -8.84 -10.11
N LEU A 128 8.40 -9.03 -9.78
CA LEU A 128 7.91 -9.14 -8.40
C LEU A 128 8.29 -10.48 -7.74
N LEU A 129 8.37 -11.56 -8.54
CA LEU A 129 8.86 -12.88 -8.10
C LEU A 129 10.39 -12.96 -8.03
N ARG A 130 11.12 -12.00 -8.61
CA ARG A 130 12.56 -11.90 -8.42
C ARG A 130 12.82 -11.41 -6.99
N PRO A 131 13.53 -12.19 -6.15
CA PRO A 131 13.93 -11.70 -4.85
C PRO A 131 14.74 -10.42 -5.07
N LYS A 132 14.31 -9.30 -4.47
CA LYS A 132 15.12 -8.09 -4.41
C LYS A 132 16.38 -8.44 -3.61
N ARG A 133 17.45 -8.83 -4.30
CA ARG A 133 18.79 -8.98 -3.74
C ARG A 133 19.22 -7.60 -3.27
N GLY A 134 19.26 -7.40 -1.95
CA GLY A 134 19.82 -6.24 -1.28
C GLY A 134 19.07 -4.92 -1.49
N ARG A 135 18.12 -4.60 -0.61
CA ARG A 135 18.10 -3.24 -0.05
C ARG A 135 18.62 -3.37 1.37
N THR A 136 19.84 -2.87 1.56
CA THR A 136 20.44 -2.61 2.85
C THR A 136 19.41 -2.00 3.79
N LEU A 137 19.26 -2.60 4.97
CA LEU A 137 18.86 -1.88 6.18
C LEU A 137 19.75 -0.63 6.26
N GLY A 138 19.14 0.54 6.19
CA GLY A 138 19.80 1.84 6.17
C GLY A 138 18.75 2.80 5.62
N GLN A 139 17.77 3.21 6.41
CA GLN A 139 17.92 3.88 7.69
C GLN A 139 17.02 3.26 8.77
N PHE A 140 17.59 2.39 9.60
CA PHE A 140 17.11 2.27 10.97
C PHE A 140 18.00 3.19 11.79
N GLN A 141 17.68 4.49 11.80
CA GLN A 141 18.19 5.36 12.83
C GLN A 141 17.43 4.96 14.10
N ALA A 142 18.13 4.26 15.00
CA ALA A 142 17.67 4.13 16.37
C ALA A 142 17.29 5.53 16.86
N PRO A 143 16.17 5.71 17.60
CA PRO A 143 15.85 7.01 18.16
C PRO A 143 16.98 7.38 19.13
N GLU A 144 17.92 8.18 18.62
CA GLU A 144 18.87 8.91 19.43
C GLU A 144 18.03 9.73 20.38
N SER A 145 18.13 9.41 21.67
CA SER A 145 17.40 10.01 22.77
C SER A 145 17.65 11.52 22.80
N ARG A 146 16.93 12.28 21.98
CA ARG A 146 16.84 13.73 22.10
C ARG A 146 15.82 14.03 23.17
N VAL A 147 16.30 13.94 24.41
CA VAL A 147 15.79 14.79 25.49
C VAL A 147 15.80 16.23 24.94
N PRO A 148 14.67 16.94 24.91
CA PRO A 148 14.67 18.34 24.50
C PRO A 148 15.51 19.14 25.49
N GLN A 149 16.70 19.61 25.10
CA GLN A 149 17.45 20.64 25.82
C GLN A 149 16.77 22.02 25.65
N ALA A 150 15.49 22.09 26.01
CA ALA A 150 14.71 23.32 25.96
C ALA A 150 13.78 23.39 27.17
N LYS A 151 14.37 23.34 28.38
CA LYS A 151 13.78 23.81 29.65
C LYS A 151 14.81 23.70 30.79
N LEU A 152 15.86 24.52 30.76
CA LEU A 152 16.74 24.71 31.92
C LEU A 152 17.33 26.13 31.99
N SER A 153 16.57 27.12 31.51
CA SER A 153 16.91 28.56 31.61
C SER A 153 15.75 29.44 32.10
N SER A 154 14.72 28.85 32.71
CA SER A 154 13.61 29.60 33.32
C SER A 154 13.27 29.10 34.72
N LEU A 155 14.26 29.18 35.62
CA LEU A 155 13.96 29.32 37.05
C LEU A 155 14.18 30.80 37.41
N PRO A 156 13.19 31.47 38.04
CA PRO A 156 13.43 32.77 38.66
C PRO A 156 14.45 32.63 39.80
N GLN A 157 15.19 33.72 40.01
CA GLN A 157 16.42 33.88 40.79
C GLN A 157 16.44 33.22 42.17
#